data_AF-A0AAW9XEM4-F1
#
_entry.id   AF-A0AAW9XEM4-F1
#
_cell.length_a   1.000
_cell.length_b   1.000
_cell.length_c   1.000
_cell.angle_alpha   90.00
_cell.angle_beta   90.00
_cell.angle_gamma   90.00
#
_symmetry.space_group_name_H-M   'P 1'
#
loop_
_entity.id
_entity.type
_entity.pdbx_description
1 polymer ?
#
loop_
_entity_poly.entity_id
_entity_poly.type
_entity_poly.pdbx_seq_one_letter_code
_entity_poly.pdbx_strand_id
1 'polypeptide(L)'
;IFVLGVPLALTLGSPISGALLELHGWMGRPGWFWMFVIEGLPALVLGIFAWFYLDDNPTKARFLTQEEKDALNKQLESERQKTETSSVISALKNAKVWHLALIYGTIQISVYGLMFFLPSQVASLMGESLGFKQSLVAAIPWACSAFGVYYIPRIADRNPSRRVAISVMCMLVAAVGLAL
;
A
#
# COMPACT_ATOMS: atom_id res chain seq x y z
N ILE A 1 9.02 5.98 -2.84
CA ILE A 1 8.72 5.42 -4.18
C ILE A 1 8.09 4.03 -4.05
N PHE A 2 8.70 3.08 -3.34
CA PHE A 2 8.11 1.76 -3.07
C PHE A 2 6.68 1.81 -2.49
N VAL A 3 6.44 2.66 -1.47
CA VAL A 3 5.12 2.80 -0.82
C VAL A 3 4.04 3.41 -1.74
N LEU A 4 4.41 3.99 -2.89
CA LEU A 4 3.42 4.51 -3.85
C LEU A 4 2.70 3.40 -4.62
N GLY A 5 3.27 2.19 -4.67
CA GLY A 5 2.68 1.08 -5.43
C GLY A 5 1.26 0.76 -4.96
N VAL A 6 1.02 0.73 -3.65
CA VAL A 6 -0.29 0.40 -3.07
C VAL A 6 -1.37 1.43 -3.44
N PRO A 7 -1.23 2.73 -3.15
CA PRO A 7 -2.27 3.70 -3.48
C PRO A 7 -2.48 3.86 -4.99
N LEU A 8 -1.43 3.72 -5.81
CA LEU A 8 -1.58 3.72 -7.27
C LEU A 8 -2.36 2.49 -7.75
N ALA A 9 -2.05 1.30 -7.22
CA ALA A 9 -2.79 0.09 -7.53
C ALA A 9 -4.27 0.19 -7.14
N LEU A 10 -4.59 0.79 -5.99
CA LEU A 10 -5.99 1.02 -5.57
C LEU A 10 -6.70 2.06 -6.44
N THR A 11 -5.98 3.13 -6.82
CA THR A 11 -6.52 4.20 -7.69
C THR A 11 -6.91 3.67 -9.07
N LEU A 12 -6.06 2.83 -9.67
CA LEU A 12 -6.30 2.25 -10.99
C LEU A 12 -7.17 1.00 -10.92
N GLY A 13 -6.97 0.17 -9.90
CA GLY A 13 -7.70 -1.08 -9.69
C GLY A 13 -9.18 -0.83 -9.46
N SER A 14 -9.56 0.17 -8.66
CA SER A 14 -10.96 0.46 -8.36
C SER A 14 -11.82 0.65 -9.62
N PRO A 15 -11.51 1.59 -10.55
CA PRO A 15 -12.28 1.75 -11.79
C PRO A 15 -12.24 0.52 -12.71
N ILE A 16 -11.08 -0.14 -12.84
CA ILE A 16 -10.93 -1.35 -13.66
C ILE A 16 -11.86 -2.45 -13.14
N SER A 17 -11.80 -2.73 -11.84
CA SER A 17 -12.67 -3.69 -11.17
C SER A 17 -14.15 -3.31 -11.35
N GLY A 18 -14.51 -2.02 -11.24
CA GLY A 18 -15.87 -1.53 -11.49
C GLY A 18 -16.35 -1.80 -12.91
N ALA A 19 -15.51 -1.56 -13.92
CA ALA A 19 -15.83 -1.87 -15.32
C ALA A 19 -15.98 -3.37 -15.56
N LEU A 20 -15.18 -4.21 -14.92
CA LEU A 20 -15.26 -5.67 -15.06
C LEU A 20 -16.54 -6.24 -14.42
N LEU A 21 -17.03 -5.63 -13.33
CA LEU A 21 -18.31 -6.01 -12.73
C LEU A 21 -19.50 -5.71 -13.65
N GLU A 22 -19.43 -4.66 -14.47
CA GLU A 22 -20.45 -4.33 -15.48
C GLU A 22 -20.50 -5.34 -16.64
N LEU A 23 -19.46 -6.17 -16.83
CA LEU A 23 -19.45 -7.28 -17.80
C LEU A 23 -20.30 -8.48 -17.35
N HIS A 24 -21.23 -8.28 -16.41
CA HIS A 24 -22.15 -9.31 -15.98
C HIS A 24 -23.05 -9.77 -17.15
N GLY A 25 -23.05 -11.07 -17.43
CA GLY A 25 -23.78 -11.65 -18.56
C GLY A 25 -22.97 -11.70 -19.86
N TRP A 26 -21.77 -11.09 -19.89
CA TRP A 26 -20.84 -11.26 -21.00
C TRP A 26 -20.39 -12.72 -21.09
N MET A 27 -20.63 -13.34 -22.25
CA MET A 27 -20.38 -14.77 -22.50
C MET A 27 -21.13 -15.72 -21.54
N GLY A 28 -22.26 -15.27 -20.97
CA GLY A 28 -23.04 -16.04 -19.99
C GLY A 28 -22.36 -16.21 -18.63
N ARG A 29 -21.31 -15.43 -18.35
CA ARG A 29 -20.54 -15.50 -17.10
C ARG A 29 -20.81 -14.29 -16.21
N PRO A 30 -20.68 -14.46 -14.88
CA PRO A 30 -20.81 -13.34 -13.96
C PRO A 30 -19.58 -12.41 -14.04
N GLY A 31 -19.75 -11.11 -13.83
CA GLY A 31 -18.65 -10.11 -13.93
C GLY A 31 -17.43 -10.41 -13.05
N TRP A 32 -17.64 -11.00 -11.86
CA TRP A 32 -16.54 -11.40 -10.98
C TRP A 32 -15.59 -12.45 -11.62
N PHE A 33 -16.08 -13.27 -12.54
CA PHE A 33 -15.24 -14.21 -13.27
C PHE A 33 -14.19 -13.46 -14.11
N TRP A 34 -14.61 -12.38 -14.77
CA TRP A 34 -13.73 -11.55 -15.58
C TRP A 34 -12.70 -10.80 -14.73
N MET A 35 -13.02 -10.44 -13.48
CA MET A 35 -12.04 -9.90 -12.54
C MET A 35 -10.90 -10.89 -12.27
N PHE A 36 -11.21 -12.16 -11.95
CA PHE A 36 -10.14 -13.15 -11.72
C PHE A 36 -9.30 -13.43 -12.97
N VAL A 37 -9.91 -13.42 -14.15
CA VAL A 37 -9.18 -13.66 -15.40
C VAL A 37 -8.30 -12.46 -15.76
N ILE A 38 -8.86 -11.25 -15.78
CA ILE A 38 -8.18 -10.06 -16.30
C ILE A 38 -7.22 -9.46 -15.26
N GLU A 39 -7.55 -9.51 -13.97
CA GLU A 39 -6.64 -8.99 -12.93
C GLU A 39 -5.77 -10.11 -12.34
N GLY A 40 -6.35 -11.30 -12.14
CA GLY A 40 -5.66 -12.41 -11.48
C GLY A 40 -4.61 -13.11 -12.35
N LEU A 41 -4.88 -13.35 -13.65
CA LEU A 41 -3.90 -14.01 -14.51
C LEU A 41 -2.62 -13.17 -14.71
N PRO A 42 -2.68 -11.86 -15.01
CA PRO A 42 -1.48 -11.05 -15.09
C PRO A 42 -0.72 -11.00 -13.76
N ALA A 43 -1.42 -10.93 -12.62
CA ALA A 43 -0.79 -10.98 -11.31
C ALA A 43 -0.05 -12.30 -11.07
N LEU A 44 -0.62 -13.43 -11.48
CA LEU A 44 0.03 -14.74 -11.39
C LEU A 44 1.28 -14.80 -12.28
N VAL A 45 1.18 -14.34 -13.53
CA VAL A 45 2.32 -14.28 -14.46
C VAL A 45 3.42 -13.38 -13.91
N LEU A 46 3.08 -12.21 -13.36
CA LEU A 46 4.03 -11.31 -12.72
C LEU A 46 4.66 -11.92 -11.47
N GLY A 47 3.91 -12.68 -10.68
CA GLY A 47 4.44 -13.41 -9.52
C GLY A 47 5.46 -14.48 -9.92
N ILE A 48 5.15 -15.25 -10.95
CA ILE A 48 6.09 -16.24 -11.53
C ILE A 48 7.32 -15.52 -12.09
N PHE A 49 7.13 -14.42 -12.82
CA PHE A 49 8.24 -13.63 -13.37
C PHE A 49 9.11 -13.04 -12.26
N ALA A 50 8.51 -12.51 -11.19
CA ALA A 50 9.22 -11.96 -10.04
C ALA A 50 10.07 -13.02 -9.36
N TRP A 51 9.61 -14.28 -9.28
CA TRP A 51 10.41 -15.38 -8.75
C TRP A 51 11.72 -15.61 -9.52
N PHE A 52 11.72 -15.42 -10.85
CA PHE A 52 12.92 -15.57 -11.67
C PHE A 52 13.75 -14.28 -11.79
N TYR A 53 13.11 -13.12 -11.63
CA TYR A 53 13.74 -11.82 -11.84
C TYR A 53 14.27 -11.18 -10.55
N LEU A 54 13.68 -11.46 -9.40
CA LEU A 54 14.05 -10.84 -8.14
C LEU A 54 15.25 -11.57 -7.53
N ASP A 55 16.37 -10.87 -7.40
CA ASP A 55 17.58 -11.42 -6.81
C ASP A 55 17.50 -11.29 -5.28
N ASP A 56 17.42 -12.42 -4.56
CA ASP A 56 17.26 -12.43 -3.09
C ASP A 56 18.49 -11.91 -2.32
N ASN A 57 19.64 -11.79 -2.98
CA ASN A 57 20.89 -11.41 -2.34
C ASN A 57 21.55 -10.22 -3.02
N PRO A 58 22.04 -9.24 -2.25
CA PRO A 58 22.76 -8.08 -2.79
C PRO A 58 24.02 -8.48 -3.57
N THR A 59 24.66 -9.59 -3.23
CA THR A 59 25.78 -10.17 -3.99
C THR A 59 25.37 -10.67 -5.38
N LYS A 60 24.15 -11.19 -5.53
CA LYS A 60 23.60 -11.70 -6.80
C LYS A 60 22.80 -10.66 -7.58
N ALA A 61 22.57 -9.47 -7.00
CA ALA A 61 21.82 -8.39 -7.62
C ALA A 61 22.40 -8.03 -8.99
N ARG A 62 21.65 -8.29 -10.06
CA ARG A 62 22.06 -8.01 -11.44
C ARG A 62 22.04 -6.52 -11.77
N PHE A 63 21.31 -5.72 -10.99
CA PHE A 63 21.13 -4.29 -11.22
C PHE A 63 22.22 -3.42 -10.56
N LEU A 64 23.08 -3.98 -9.70
CA LEU A 64 24.13 -3.26 -8.98
C LEU A 64 25.49 -3.48 -9.63
N THR A 65 26.31 -2.43 -9.68
CA THR A 65 27.74 -2.52 -10.01
C THR A 65 28.52 -3.22 -8.88
N GLN A 66 29.72 -3.73 -9.18
CA GLN A 66 30.53 -4.43 -8.16
C GLN A 66 30.85 -3.53 -6.96
N GLU A 67 31.12 -2.25 -7.20
CA GLU A 67 31.39 -1.26 -6.15
C GLU A 67 30.17 -1.04 -5.24
N GLU A 68 28.97 -0.94 -5.81
CA GLU A 68 27.73 -0.78 -5.05
C GLU A 68 27.39 -2.03 -4.24
N LYS A 69 27.66 -3.22 -4.78
CA LYS A 69 27.51 -4.49 -4.04
C LYS A 69 28.41 -4.53 -2.83
N ASP A 70 29.67 -4.17 -3.00
CA ASP A 70 30.65 -4.21 -1.91
C ASP A 70 30.32 -3.18 -0.82
N ALA A 71 29.90 -1.97 -1.22
CA ALA A 71 29.42 -0.95 -0.30
C ALA A 71 28.18 -1.41 0.50
N LEU A 72 27.20 -2.01 -0.18
CA LEU A 72 25.96 -2.50 0.45
C LEU A 72 26.22 -3.67 1.41
N ASN A 73 27.06 -4.62 1.01
CA ASN A 73 27.45 -5.74 1.88
C ASN A 73 28.15 -5.24 3.14
N LYS A 74 29.09 -4.29 3.01
CA LYS A 74 29.80 -3.71 4.15
C LYS A 74 28.83 -3.00 5.11
N GLN A 75 27.84 -2.29 4.57
CA GLN A 75 26.80 -1.62 5.36
C GLN A 75 25.96 -2.65 6.13
N LEU A 76 25.45 -3.69 5.44
CA LEU A 76 24.66 -4.77 6.03
C LEU A 76 25.41 -5.49 7.15
N GLU A 77 26.70 -5.75 6.95
CA GLU A 77 27.56 -6.40 7.93
C GLU A 77 27.76 -5.52 9.18
N SER A 78 27.92 -4.21 8.98
CA SER A 78 27.99 -3.24 10.09
C SER A 78 26.69 -3.14 10.89
N GLU A 79 25.53 -3.25 10.22
CA GLU A 79 24.22 -3.23 10.89
C GLU A 79 23.96 -4.54 11.63
N ARG A 80 24.39 -5.67 11.07
CA ARG A 80 24.29 -6.99 11.71
C ARG A 80 25.12 -7.07 12.99
N GLN A 81 26.27 -6.40 13.04
CA GLN A 81 27.08 -6.29 14.25
C GLN A 81 26.47 -5.39 15.33
N LYS A 82 25.69 -4.37 14.94
CA LYS A 82 24.99 -3.48 15.88
C LYS A 82 23.66 -4.03 16.36
N THR A 83 23.05 -4.92 15.57
CA THR A 83 21.81 -5.59 15.94
C THR A 83 22.16 -6.76 16.85
N GLU A 84 22.27 -6.49 18.15
CA GLU A 84 22.14 -7.57 19.12
C GLU A 84 20.83 -8.28 18.83
N THR A 85 20.88 -9.58 18.58
CA THR A 85 19.70 -10.42 18.31
C THR A 85 18.75 -10.32 19.49
N SER A 86 17.87 -9.31 19.45
CA SER A 86 16.76 -9.16 20.37
C SER A 86 15.88 -10.38 20.15
N SER A 87 15.91 -11.30 21.10
CA SER A 87 14.98 -12.43 21.13
C SER A 87 13.57 -11.92 20.86
N VAL A 88 12.78 -12.63 20.04
CA VAL A 88 11.39 -12.25 19.71
C VAL A 88 10.59 -11.96 20.99
N ILE A 89 10.88 -12.67 22.07
CA ILE A 89 10.29 -12.47 23.39
C ILE A 89 10.68 -11.12 24.00
N SER A 90 11.93 -10.68 23.81
CA SER A 90 12.42 -9.36 24.24
C SER A 90 11.74 -8.23 23.45
N ALA A 91 11.46 -8.43 22.16
CA ALA A 91 10.66 -7.50 21.37
C ALA A 91 9.21 -7.42 21.87
N LEU A 92 8.57 -8.56 22.17
CA LEU A 92 7.20 -8.60 22.69
C LEU A 92 7.04 -7.98 24.08
N LYS A 93 8.09 -8.03 24.92
CA LYS A 93 8.12 -7.39 26.23
C LYS A 93 8.37 -5.87 26.17
N ASN A 94 8.72 -5.34 25.01
CA ASN A 94 9.05 -3.93 24.86
C ASN A 94 7.78 -3.09 24.67
N ALA A 95 7.50 -2.19 25.62
CA ALA A 95 6.34 -1.29 25.56
C ALA A 95 6.30 -0.42 24.29
N LYS A 96 7.47 -0.07 23.71
CA LYS A 96 7.53 0.69 22.45
C LYS A 96 6.98 -0.10 21.26
N VAL A 97 7.16 -1.43 21.25
CA VAL A 97 6.61 -2.30 20.21
C VAL A 97 5.09 -2.30 20.28
N TRP A 98 4.51 -2.38 21.48
CA TRP A 98 3.07 -2.29 21.67
C TRP A 98 2.48 -0.93 21.28
N HIS A 99 3.17 0.17 21.58
CA HIS A 99 2.74 1.50 21.14
C HIS A 99 2.72 1.60 19.60
N LEU A 100 3.79 1.14 18.93
CA LEU A 100 3.84 1.12 17.47
C LEU A 100 2.78 0.18 16.88
N ALA A 101 2.57 -0.98 17.48
CA ALA A 101 1.55 -1.93 17.06
C ALA A 101 0.14 -1.36 17.19
N LEU A 102 -0.16 -0.63 18.27
CA LEU A 102 -1.45 0.02 18.46
C LEU A 102 -1.66 1.13 17.44
N ILE A 103 -0.66 2.01 17.24
CA ILE A 103 -0.74 3.07 16.23
C ILE A 103 -0.99 2.47 14.84
N TYR A 104 -0.19 1.48 14.46
CA TYR A 104 -0.33 0.81 13.16
C TYR A 104 -1.66 0.06 13.03
N GLY A 105 -2.12 -0.59 14.10
CA GLY A 105 -3.39 -1.29 14.17
C GLY A 105 -4.58 -0.34 13.94
N THR A 106 -4.60 0.81 14.62
CA THR A 106 -5.64 1.83 14.42
C THR A 106 -5.63 2.37 12.99
N ILE A 107 -4.44 2.62 12.42
CA ILE A 107 -4.31 3.03 11.01
C ILE A 107 -4.92 1.96 10.10
N GLN A 108 -4.63 0.68 10.31
CA GLN A 108 -5.15 -0.39 9.47
C GLN A 108 -6.66 -0.61 9.61
N ILE A 109 -7.20 -0.49 10.82
CA ILE A 109 -8.66 -0.54 11.05
C ILE A 109 -9.35 0.55 10.22
N SER A 110 -8.83 1.78 10.26
CA SER A 110 -9.35 2.89 9.49
C SER A 110 -9.24 2.68 7.97
N VAL A 111 -8.08 2.20 7.49
CA VAL A 111 -7.84 1.96 6.05
C VAL A 111 -8.77 0.87 5.52
N TYR A 112 -8.91 -0.25 6.22
CA TYR A 112 -9.81 -1.32 5.79
C TYR A 112 -11.28 -0.93 5.89
N GLY A 113 -11.67 -0.16 6.92
CA GLY A 113 -13.01 0.42 7.00
C GLY A 113 -13.33 1.24 5.75
N LEU A 114 -12.43 2.15 5.37
CA LEU A 114 -12.58 2.93 4.15
C LEU A 114 -12.62 2.04 2.90
N MET A 115 -11.70 1.07 2.80
CA MET A 115 -11.59 0.19 1.63
C MET A 115 -12.85 -0.65 1.37
N PHE A 116 -13.49 -1.18 2.42
CA PHE A 116 -14.67 -2.02 2.27
C PHE A 116 -15.97 -1.22 2.15
N PHE A 117 -16.11 -0.15 2.94
CA PHE A 117 -17.38 0.57 3.02
C PHE A 117 -17.49 1.74 2.04
N LEU A 118 -16.38 2.34 1.60
CA LEU A 118 -16.45 3.51 0.74
C LEU A 118 -17.10 3.20 -0.62
N PRO A 119 -16.77 2.10 -1.32
CA PRO A 119 -17.47 1.76 -2.55
C PRO A 119 -18.97 1.61 -2.29
N SER A 120 -19.40 0.77 -1.33
CA SER A 120 -20.83 0.52 -1.08
C SER A 120 -21.59 1.76 -0.62
N GLN A 121 -20.98 2.64 0.18
CA GLN A 121 -21.58 3.92 0.56
C GLN A 121 -21.75 4.85 -0.64
N VAL A 122 -20.74 4.97 -1.50
CA VAL A 122 -20.86 5.75 -2.74
C VAL A 122 -21.96 5.19 -3.65
N ALA A 123 -22.16 3.86 -3.69
CA ALA A 123 -23.29 3.21 -4.39
C ALA A 123 -24.61 3.74 -3.88
N SER A 124 -24.78 3.63 -2.56
CA SER A 124 -26.02 3.96 -1.89
C SER A 124 -26.37 5.45 -2.04
N LEU A 125 -25.36 6.33 -2.05
CA LEU A 125 -25.54 7.77 -2.24
C LEU A 125 -25.91 8.13 -3.69
N MET A 126 -25.42 7.36 -4.67
CA MET A 126 -25.73 7.58 -6.09
C MET A 126 -27.03 6.88 -6.55
N GLY A 127 -27.61 6.00 -5.73
CA GLY A 127 -28.86 5.29 -6.04
C GLY A 127 -28.73 4.23 -7.14
N GLU A 128 -27.51 3.88 -7.53
CA GLU A 128 -27.19 2.87 -8.55
C GLU A 128 -26.46 1.67 -7.94
N SER A 129 -26.45 0.52 -8.62
CA SER A 129 -25.66 -0.66 -8.25
C SER A 129 -24.17 -0.43 -8.48
N LEU A 130 -23.31 -1.21 -7.79
CA LEU A 130 -21.86 -1.20 -7.98
C LEU A 130 -21.47 -1.30 -9.47
N GLY A 131 -20.72 -0.30 -9.95
CA GLY A 131 -20.27 -0.20 -11.33
C GLY A 131 -19.11 0.77 -11.50
N PHE A 132 -18.76 1.08 -12.75
CA PHE A 132 -17.60 1.88 -13.13
C PHE A 132 -17.64 3.30 -12.54
N LYS A 133 -18.77 4.00 -12.69
CA LYS A 133 -18.91 5.39 -12.21
C LYS A 133 -18.65 5.51 -10.71
N GLN A 134 -19.20 4.58 -9.95
CA GLN A 134 -19.09 4.57 -8.50
C GLN A 134 -17.67 4.19 -8.05
N SER A 135 -17.06 3.21 -8.70
CA SER A 135 -15.67 2.86 -8.48
C SER A 135 -14.69 3.97 -8.85
N LEU A 136 -15.05 4.82 -9.82
CA LEU A 136 -14.28 6.00 -10.20
C LEU A 136 -14.31 7.07 -9.09
N VAL A 137 -15.49 7.33 -8.52
CA VAL A 137 -15.62 8.22 -7.36
C VAL A 137 -14.87 7.64 -6.16
N ALA A 138 -14.95 6.32 -5.95
CA ALA A 138 -14.22 5.63 -4.89
C ALA A 138 -12.69 5.66 -5.07
N ALA A 139 -12.19 5.92 -6.29
CA ALA A 139 -10.76 6.04 -6.58
C ALA A 139 -10.17 7.39 -6.16
N ILE A 140 -10.99 8.45 -6.00
CA ILE A 140 -10.53 9.81 -5.73
C ILE A 140 -9.72 9.90 -4.42
N PRO A 141 -10.18 9.35 -3.27
CA PRO A 141 -9.41 9.38 -2.03
C PRO A 141 -8.06 8.66 -2.16
N TRP A 142 -8.03 7.54 -2.89
CA TRP A 142 -6.79 6.79 -3.14
C TRP A 142 -5.81 7.57 -4.02
N ALA A 143 -6.30 8.31 -5.02
CA ALA A 143 -5.48 9.20 -5.83
C ALA A 143 -4.86 10.31 -4.96
N CYS A 144 -5.67 10.96 -4.12
CA CYS A 144 -5.19 11.94 -3.14
C CYS A 144 -4.12 11.34 -2.20
N SER A 145 -4.32 10.10 -1.75
CA SER A 145 -3.33 9.36 -0.94
C SER A 145 -2.02 9.14 -1.71
N ALA A 146 -2.07 8.79 -3.00
CA ALA A 146 -0.88 8.63 -3.84
C ALA A 146 -0.05 9.93 -3.91
N PHE A 147 -0.71 11.08 -4.07
CA PHE A 147 -0.04 12.39 -4.00
C PHE A 147 0.54 12.65 -2.61
N GLY A 148 -0.21 12.37 -1.55
CA GLY A 148 0.23 12.53 -0.16
C GLY A 148 1.51 11.74 0.14
N VAL A 149 1.53 10.45 -0.18
CA VAL A 149 2.68 9.55 -0.01
C VAL A 149 3.89 10.02 -0.83
N TYR A 150 3.67 10.73 -1.95
CA TYR A 150 4.75 11.29 -2.75
C TYR A 150 5.33 12.56 -2.11
N TYR A 151 4.49 13.53 -1.76
CA TYR A 151 4.98 14.86 -1.36
C TYR A 151 5.29 14.97 0.14
N ILE A 152 4.47 14.39 1.01
CA ILE A 152 4.58 14.59 2.46
C ILE A 152 5.92 14.10 3.02
N PRO A 153 6.40 12.88 2.70
CA PRO A 153 7.70 12.42 3.19
C PRO A 153 8.84 13.32 2.73
N ARG A 154 8.80 13.80 1.48
CA ARG A 154 9.85 14.68 0.94
C ARG A 154 9.90 16.03 1.65
N ILE A 155 8.74 16.59 1.99
CA ILE A 155 8.66 17.86 2.75
C ILE A 155 9.14 17.64 4.19
N ALA A 156 8.79 16.51 4.79
CA ALA A 156 9.21 16.14 6.15
C ALA A 156 10.71 15.87 6.25
N ASP A 157 11.30 15.20 5.25
CA ASP A 157 12.73 14.89 5.21
C ASP A 157 13.58 16.15 4.97
N ARG A 158 13.05 17.15 4.23
CA ARG A 158 13.68 18.47 4.10
C ARG A 158 13.65 19.29 5.39
N ASN A 159 12.76 18.98 6.34
CA ASN A 159 12.59 19.73 7.59
C ASN A 159 12.59 18.79 8.81
N PRO A 160 13.76 18.26 9.23
CA PRO A 160 13.85 17.27 10.30
C PRO A 160 13.19 17.70 11.61
N SER A 161 13.28 18.99 11.96
CA SER A 161 12.68 19.58 13.16
C SER A 161 11.14 19.61 13.14
N ARG A 162 10.53 19.59 11.96
CA ARG A 162 9.06 19.63 11.78
C ARG A 162 8.46 18.28 11.43
N ARG A 163 9.27 17.23 11.28
CA ARG A 163 8.84 15.88 10.88
C ARG A 163 7.72 15.34 11.78
N VAL A 164 7.86 15.48 13.09
CA VAL A 164 6.84 15.02 14.06
C VAL A 164 5.54 15.83 13.92
N ALA A 165 5.64 17.16 13.78
CA ALA A 165 4.47 18.01 13.61
C ALA A 165 3.72 17.70 12.31
N ILE A 166 4.43 17.45 11.21
CA ILE A 166 3.83 17.05 9.93
C ILE A 166 3.09 15.72 10.07
N SER A 167 3.69 14.71 10.70
CA SER A 167 3.04 13.42 10.94
C SER A 167 1.77 13.55 11.80
N VAL A 168 1.83 14.34 12.87
CA VAL A 168 0.67 14.59 13.74
C VAL A 168 -0.45 15.30 12.98
N MET A 169 -0.13 16.32 12.18
CA MET A 169 -1.14 17.00 11.36
C MET A 169 -1.79 16.05 10.34
N CYS A 170 -1.01 15.19 9.68
CA CYS A 170 -1.57 14.19 8.76
C CYS A 170 -2.52 13.22 9.48
N MET A 171 -2.17 12.78 10.69
CA MET A 171 -3.05 11.92 11.50
C MET A 171 -4.34 12.63 11.90
N LEU A 172 -4.27 13.92 12.27
CA LEU A 172 -5.46 14.71 12.62
C LEU A 172 -6.38 14.90 11.40
N VAL A 173 -5.82 15.24 10.24
CA VAL A 173 -6.62 15.37 9.00
C VAL A 173 -7.27 14.05 8.64
N ALA A 174 -6.56 12.92 8.74
CA ALA A 174 -7.13 11.61 8.50
C ALA A 174 -8.25 11.26 9.50
N ALA A 175 -8.08 11.57 10.78
CA ALA A 175 -9.10 11.35 11.80
C ALA A 175 -10.37 12.18 11.55
N VAL A 176 -10.22 13.46 11.18
CA VAL A 176 -11.36 14.32 10.83
C VAL A 176 -12.05 13.81 9.56
N GLY A 177 -11.28 13.41 8.54
CA GLY A 177 -11.82 12.88 7.29
C GLY A 177 -12.55 11.54 7.43
N LEU A 178 -12.28 10.76 8.48
CA LEU A 178 -13.02 9.53 8.80
C LEU A 178 -14.27 9.77 9.63
N ALA A 179 -14.32 10.87 10.39
CA ALA A 179 -15.44 11.22 11.26
C ALA A 179 -16.58 11.92 10.50
N LEU A 180 -16.28 12.50 9.33
CA LEU A 180 -17.22 13.17 8.43
C LEU A 180 -17.74 12.19 7.36
#